data_AF-A0A8H5LKW2-F1
#
_entry.id   AF-A0A8H5LKW2-F1
#
_cell.length_a   1.000
_cell.length_b   1.000
_cell.length_c   1.000
_cell.angle_alpha   90.00
_cell.angle_beta   90.00
_cell.angle_gamma   90.00
#
_symmetry.space_group_name_H-M   'P 1'
#
loop_
_entity.id
_entity.type
_entity.pdbx_description
1 polymer ?
#
loop_
_entity_poly.entity_id
_entity_poly.type
_entity_poly.pdbx_seq_one_letter_code
_entity_poly.pdbx_strand_id
1 'polypeptide(L)'
;MSLDFSWFADDMVLEILGHLPALDIIRYRRVCRRIYLASKERSVWVNVFLRSECPLPPVDLEKAPTEKLERILVRTEIIYAKWTGARLTNPRAQRKELSHHRAYCIMPPYLVVRETHESGGIKLVWLYLADPRQRMGEHITSFGWGSCQHFEPESGILYIAEVQEQAEDDQRKIKIVQYEVTGKDNSISKTLEHDMELPNASSADIPSLRIQGGYLIIGVDHSQSIHLVHITSGKMVICPTQGINAITPWGHFTNLHLTTSHLIQVDNHQRSLSVFKLPSAQELSGPGSILLKKTHHGSFPHIFNETCVYHRSDTSFFVVGTTEEGHLYEEGARTHVYLLIVDLDEYSSACHIHEHDEYNVAGHKMYFSLAPCSAISRSTLGILGVQVPPPTHTPSGRRIARRTRGFEPYYLGVKVAFGREGYEKPSISLTQIDLLDAEAYQTGKRVESINYFDPYAGQIILHERNAQDTLANCVILDYVSP
;
A
#
# COMPACT_ATOMS: atom_id res chain seq x y z
N MET A 1 17.54 -20.55 -39.52
CA MET A 1 18.36 -21.36 -38.61
C MET A 1 17.51 -21.68 -37.39
N SER A 2 17.13 -22.94 -37.19
CA SER A 2 16.54 -23.38 -35.92
C SER A 2 17.68 -23.63 -34.94
N LEU A 3 17.73 -22.87 -33.85
CA LEU A 3 18.62 -23.17 -32.72
C LEU A 3 18.17 -24.51 -32.12
N ASP A 4 19.01 -25.54 -32.21
CA ASP A 4 18.75 -26.81 -31.54
C ASP A 4 19.28 -26.73 -30.10
N PHE A 5 18.37 -26.80 -29.13
CA PHE A 5 18.71 -26.81 -27.71
C PHE A 5 19.33 -28.14 -27.26
N SER A 6 19.42 -29.16 -28.12
CA SER A 6 20.01 -30.46 -27.77
C SER A 6 21.48 -30.40 -27.35
N TRP A 7 22.21 -29.37 -27.79
CA TRP A 7 23.65 -29.23 -27.53
C TRP A 7 24.01 -28.62 -26.17
N PHE A 8 23.07 -27.90 -25.53
CA PHE A 8 23.32 -27.35 -24.20
C PHE A 8 23.24 -28.45 -23.14
N ALA A 9 24.04 -28.35 -22.08
CA ALA A 9 23.87 -29.16 -20.88
C ALA A 9 22.62 -28.70 -20.10
N ASP A 10 22.03 -29.58 -19.27
CA ASP A 10 20.76 -29.28 -18.59
C ASP A 10 20.86 -28.09 -17.62
N ASP A 11 21.98 -27.94 -16.92
CA ASP A 11 22.30 -26.79 -16.08
C ASP A 11 22.27 -25.46 -16.87
N MET A 12 22.82 -25.44 -18.09
CA MET A 12 22.75 -24.28 -18.98
C MET A 12 21.30 -23.96 -19.39
N VAL A 13 20.49 -24.99 -19.66
CA VAL A 13 19.07 -24.80 -19.99
C VAL A 13 18.32 -24.22 -18.79
N LEU A 14 18.55 -24.73 -17.59
CA LEU A 14 17.96 -24.21 -16.35
C LEU A 14 18.36 -22.76 -16.08
N GLU A 15 19.65 -22.43 -16.27
CA GLU A 15 20.14 -21.07 -16.12
C GLU A 15 19.50 -20.15 -17.17
N ILE A 16 19.47 -20.53 -18.45
CA ILE A 16 18.81 -19.73 -19.50
C ILE A 16 17.35 -19.47 -19.13
N LEU A 17 16.59 -20.50 -18.72
CA LEU A 17 15.21 -20.34 -18.30
C LEU A 17 15.08 -19.42 -17.08
N GLY A 18 16.01 -19.51 -16.13
CA GLY A 18 16.05 -18.66 -14.93
C GLY A 18 16.30 -17.16 -15.20
N HIS A 19 16.73 -16.80 -16.43
CA HIS A 19 16.88 -15.40 -16.86
C HIS A 19 15.70 -14.89 -17.69
N LEU A 20 14.74 -15.74 -18.06
CA LEU A 20 13.60 -15.34 -18.87
C LEU A 20 12.44 -14.83 -18.00
N PRO A 21 11.60 -13.93 -18.55
CA PRO A 21 10.32 -13.59 -17.93
C PRO A 21 9.43 -14.84 -17.76
N ALA A 22 8.64 -14.88 -16.71
CA ALA A 22 7.76 -16.01 -16.39
C ALA A 22 6.82 -16.31 -17.56
N LEU A 23 6.25 -15.29 -18.21
CA LEU A 23 5.34 -15.49 -19.34
C LEU A 23 6.02 -16.12 -20.55
N ASP A 24 7.29 -15.83 -20.77
CA ASP A 24 8.05 -16.42 -21.87
C ASP A 24 8.42 -17.87 -21.59
N ILE A 25 8.76 -18.21 -20.35
CA ILE A 25 8.93 -19.61 -19.93
C ILE A 25 7.65 -20.41 -20.22
N ILE A 26 6.47 -19.88 -19.86
CA ILE A 26 5.18 -20.54 -20.14
C ILE A 26 4.95 -20.73 -21.64
N ARG A 27 5.37 -19.79 -22.49
CA ARG A 27 5.30 -19.93 -23.95
C ARG A 27 6.26 -20.99 -24.47
N TYR A 28 7.52 -20.96 -24.01
CA TYR A 28 8.57 -21.87 -24.46
C TYR A 28 8.34 -23.32 -24.03
N ARG A 29 7.59 -23.58 -22.95
CA ARG A 29 7.12 -24.93 -22.58
C ARG A 29 6.44 -25.68 -23.71
N ARG A 30 5.82 -24.98 -24.66
CA ARG A 30 5.13 -25.58 -25.80
C ARG A 30 6.06 -25.97 -26.94
N VAL A 31 7.33 -25.60 -26.89
CA VAL A 31 8.30 -25.80 -27.98
C VAL A 31 8.81 -27.24 -27.98
N CYS A 32 9.28 -27.76 -26.84
CA CYS A 32 9.76 -29.14 -26.74
C CYS A 32 9.67 -29.72 -25.32
N ARG A 33 9.69 -31.06 -25.23
CA ARG A 33 9.60 -31.79 -23.95
C ARG A 33 10.73 -31.44 -22.97
N ARG A 34 11.95 -31.17 -23.46
CA ARG A 34 13.10 -30.83 -22.61
C ARG A 34 12.87 -29.52 -21.87
N ILE A 35 12.45 -28.46 -22.57
CA ILE A 35 12.11 -27.17 -21.96
C ILE A 35 10.91 -27.32 -21.02
N TYR A 36 9.90 -28.13 -21.41
CA TYR A 36 8.77 -28.42 -20.53
C TYR A 36 9.23 -28.99 -19.18
N LEU A 37 10.10 -30.00 -19.19
CA LEU A 37 10.62 -30.60 -17.96
C LEU A 37 11.52 -29.63 -17.18
N ALA A 38 12.48 -28.99 -17.86
CA ALA A 38 13.39 -28.04 -17.22
C ALA A 38 12.66 -26.88 -16.53
N SER A 39 11.61 -26.36 -17.17
CA SER A 39 10.77 -25.31 -16.59
C SER A 39 9.92 -25.76 -15.40
N LYS A 40 9.91 -27.04 -15.03
CA LYS A 40 9.27 -27.56 -13.80
C LYS A 40 10.25 -27.67 -12.64
N GLU A 41 11.53 -27.41 -12.87
CA GLU A 41 12.51 -27.34 -11.80
C GLU A 41 12.29 -26.10 -10.94
N ARG A 42 12.40 -26.29 -9.61
CA ARG A 42 12.19 -25.23 -8.63
C ARG A 42 13.22 -24.11 -8.74
N SER A 43 14.48 -24.47 -9.04
CA SER A 43 15.58 -23.51 -9.17
C SER A 43 15.32 -22.45 -10.24
N VAL A 44 14.66 -22.83 -11.35
CA VAL A 44 14.25 -21.89 -12.39
C VAL A 44 13.34 -20.82 -11.80
N TRP A 45 12.27 -21.21 -11.10
CA TRP A 45 11.29 -20.27 -10.57
C TRP A 45 11.83 -19.44 -9.41
N VAL A 46 12.72 -19.99 -8.57
CA VAL A 46 13.43 -19.20 -7.55
C VAL A 46 14.31 -18.14 -8.23
N ASN A 47 15.04 -18.50 -9.28
CA ASN A 47 15.87 -17.54 -10.03
C ASN A 47 15.01 -16.46 -10.69
N VAL A 48 13.90 -16.83 -11.31
CA VAL A 48 12.94 -15.87 -11.90
C VAL A 48 12.36 -14.96 -10.81
N PHE A 49 12.03 -15.48 -9.63
CA PHE A 49 11.54 -14.70 -8.50
C PHE A 49 12.55 -13.64 -8.06
N LEU A 50 13.80 -14.05 -7.79
CA LEU A 50 14.88 -13.16 -7.34
C LEU A 50 15.26 -12.10 -8.38
N ARG A 51 14.96 -12.35 -9.65
CA ARG A 51 15.29 -11.47 -10.78
C ARG A 51 14.13 -10.63 -11.26
N SER A 52 12.90 -10.96 -10.86
CA SER A 52 11.68 -10.28 -11.29
C SER A 52 11.74 -8.79 -10.96
N GLU A 53 11.35 -7.98 -11.94
CA GLU A 53 11.14 -6.54 -11.75
C GLU A 53 9.73 -6.22 -11.27
N CYS A 54 8.82 -7.19 -11.26
CA CYS A 54 7.43 -6.96 -10.88
C CYS A 54 7.28 -6.96 -9.35
N PRO A 55 6.27 -6.26 -8.78
CA PRO A 55 6.00 -6.27 -7.35
C PRO A 55 5.57 -7.66 -6.87
N LEU A 56 6.44 -8.35 -6.13
CA LEU A 56 6.17 -9.72 -5.67
C LEU A 56 5.65 -9.73 -4.23
N PRO A 57 4.61 -10.55 -3.93
CA PRO A 57 4.18 -10.75 -2.55
C PRO A 57 5.28 -11.46 -1.75
N PRO A 58 5.30 -11.32 -0.42
CA PRO A 58 6.27 -12.04 0.40
C PRO A 58 6.05 -13.55 0.31
N VAL A 59 7.14 -14.29 0.09
CA VAL A 59 7.14 -15.75 -0.01
C VAL A 59 8.38 -16.30 0.67
N ASP A 60 8.20 -17.31 1.53
CA ASP A 60 9.30 -18.12 2.04
C ASP A 60 9.88 -18.95 0.88
N LEU A 61 10.97 -18.44 0.28
CA LEU A 61 11.65 -19.06 -0.86
C LEU A 61 12.36 -20.36 -0.53
N GLU A 62 12.43 -20.80 0.73
CA GLU A 62 12.97 -22.10 1.12
C GLU A 62 11.88 -23.17 1.10
N LYS A 63 10.66 -22.80 1.51
CA LYS A 63 9.54 -23.74 1.66
C LYS A 63 8.53 -23.71 0.53
N ALA A 64 8.52 -22.67 -0.30
CA ALA A 64 7.53 -22.54 -1.36
C ALA A 64 7.64 -23.67 -2.41
N PRO A 65 6.53 -24.35 -2.74
CA PRO A 65 6.50 -25.32 -3.82
C PRO A 65 6.58 -24.62 -5.18
N THR A 66 7.09 -25.32 -6.20
CA THR A 66 7.31 -24.78 -7.54
C THR A 66 6.03 -24.20 -8.15
N GLU A 67 4.89 -24.88 -7.98
CA GLU A 67 3.60 -24.45 -8.53
C GLU A 67 3.13 -23.13 -7.92
N LYS A 68 3.47 -22.88 -6.64
CA LYS A 68 3.14 -21.62 -5.96
C LYS A 68 4.00 -20.48 -6.52
N LEU A 69 5.31 -20.71 -6.68
CA LEU A 69 6.22 -19.71 -7.25
C LEU A 69 5.83 -19.38 -8.70
N GLU A 70 5.59 -20.39 -9.53
CA GLU A 70 5.11 -20.24 -10.91
C GLU A 70 3.83 -19.42 -10.96
N ARG A 71 2.82 -19.79 -10.17
CA ARG A 71 1.53 -19.09 -10.15
C ARG A 71 1.67 -17.62 -9.77
N ILE A 72 2.47 -17.33 -8.74
CA ILE A 72 2.72 -15.95 -8.28
C ILE A 72 3.40 -15.17 -9.39
N LEU A 73 4.51 -15.66 -9.94
CA LEU A 73 5.29 -14.93 -10.94
C LEU A 73 4.51 -14.68 -12.23
N VAL A 74 3.84 -15.71 -12.75
CA VAL A 74 2.98 -15.58 -13.94
C VAL A 74 1.86 -14.57 -13.68
N ARG A 75 1.20 -14.64 -12.53
CA ARG A 75 0.12 -13.71 -12.16
C ARG A 75 0.63 -12.29 -12.08
N THR A 76 1.71 -12.06 -11.34
CA THR A 76 2.28 -10.73 -11.13
C THR A 76 2.76 -10.12 -12.45
N GLU A 77 3.36 -10.92 -13.35
CA GLU A 77 3.79 -10.41 -14.65
C GLU A 77 2.61 -10.04 -15.56
N ILE A 78 1.48 -10.77 -15.49
CA ILE A 78 0.24 -10.38 -16.19
C ILE A 78 -0.30 -9.04 -15.67
N ILE A 79 -0.35 -8.88 -14.34
CA ILE A 79 -0.74 -7.61 -13.70
C ILE A 79 0.18 -6.52 -14.22
N TYR A 80 1.48 -6.69 -14.01
CA TYR A 80 2.49 -5.72 -14.38
C TYR A 80 2.43 -5.30 -15.85
N ALA A 81 2.24 -6.26 -16.78
CA ALA A 81 2.09 -5.97 -18.20
C ALA A 81 0.84 -5.14 -18.54
N LYS A 82 -0.25 -5.27 -17.78
CA LYS A 82 -1.45 -4.44 -17.93
C LYS A 82 -1.24 -3.04 -17.36
N TRP A 83 -0.58 -2.95 -16.21
CA TRP A 83 -0.27 -1.67 -15.55
C TRP A 83 0.70 -0.79 -16.33
N THR A 84 1.68 -1.40 -16.98
CA THR A 84 2.69 -0.68 -17.79
C THR A 84 2.23 -0.38 -19.22
N GLY A 85 0.98 -0.72 -19.58
CA GLY A 85 0.44 -0.50 -20.92
C GLY A 85 1.08 -1.39 -22.00
N ALA A 86 1.90 -2.39 -21.62
CA ALA A 86 2.49 -3.34 -22.57
C ALA A 86 1.43 -4.20 -23.27
N ARG A 87 0.20 -4.27 -22.72
CA ARG A 87 -0.96 -4.90 -23.35
C ARG A 87 -2.20 -4.00 -23.20
N LEU A 88 -2.76 -3.57 -24.33
CA LEU A 88 -3.91 -2.66 -24.45
C LEU A 88 -5.27 -3.27 -24.04
N THR A 89 -5.30 -4.34 -23.24
CA THR A 89 -6.58 -4.90 -22.80
C THR A 89 -7.08 -4.14 -21.59
N ASN A 90 -8.20 -3.43 -21.74
CA ASN A 90 -8.88 -2.73 -20.65
C ASN A 90 -9.11 -3.68 -19.45
N PRO A 91 -9.00 -3.18 -18.20
CA PRO A 91 -9.38 -3.96 -17.04
C PRO A 91 -10.84 -4.40 -17.15
N ARG A 92 -11.17 -5.56 -16.56
CA ARG A 92 -12.57 -5.92 -16.38
C ARG A 92 -13.10 -5.18 -15.17
N ALA A 93 -14.02 -4.26 -15.40
CA ALA A 93 -14.77 -3.62 -14.34
C ALA A 93 -15.88 -4.57 -13.88
N GLN A 94 -15.77 -5.11 -12.67
CA GLN A 94 -16.92 -5.69 -11.97
C GLN A 94 -17.63 -4.55 -11.24
N ARG A 95 -18.66 -4.00 -11.90
CA ARG A 95 -19.53 -3.02 -11.27
C ARG A 95 -20.50 -3.73 -10.35
N LYS A 96 -20.45 -3.40 -9.06
CA LYS A 96 -21.37 -3.92 -8.05
C LYS A 96 -22.07 -2.74 -7.43
N GLU A 97 -23.37 -2.62 -7.70
CA GLU A 97 -24.20 -1.60 -7.04
C GLU A 97 -24.34 -1.95 -5.57
N LEU A 98 -23.44 -1.40 -4.76
CA LEU A 98 -23.48 -1.47 -3.31
C LEU A 98 -24.07 -0.16 -2.80
N SER A 99 -25.38 0.01 -2.99
CA SER A 99 -26.08 1.21 -2.53
C SER A 99 -25.85 1.37 -1.02
N HIS A 100 -25.37 2.53 -0.58
CA HIS A 100 -25.10 2.88 0.83
C HIS A 100 -23.88 2.21 1.50
N HIS A 101 -23.12 1.36 0.80
CA HIS A 101 -21.95 0.71 1.39
C HIS A 101 -20.66 1.32 0.84
N ARG A 102 -19.71 1.65 1.72
CA ARG A 102 -18.36 2.02 1.30
C ARG A 102 -17.49 0.78 1.35
N ALA A 103 -17.07 0.25 0.20
CA ALA A 103 -16.15 -0.87 0.22
C ALA A 103 -14.82 -0.46 0.86
N TYR A 104 -14.34 -1.28 1.78
CA TYR A 104 -13.19 -1.01 2.61
C TYR A 104 -11.95 -1.74 2.08
N CYS A 105 -12.00 -3.06 1.97
CA CYS A 105 -10.91 -3.87 1.44
C CYS A 105 -11.42 -5.17 0.81
N ILE A 106 -10.51 -5.93 0.19
CA ILE A 106 -10.77 -7.27 -0.31
C ILE A 106 -9.99 -8.26 0.55
N MET A 107 -10.70 -9.15 1.24
CA MET A 107 -10.15 -10.27 2.01
C MET A 107 -10.55 -11.59 1.32
N PRO A 108 -9.86 -12.06 0.27
CA PRO A 108 -10.35 -13.16 -0.54
C PRO A 108 -10.77 -14.40 0.28
N PRO A 109 -11.95 -14.97 0.01
CA PRO A 109 -12.86 -14.70 -1.10
C PRO A 109 -13.93 -13.63 -0.80
N TYR A 110 -13.73 -12.75 0.17
CA TYR A 110 -14.70 -11.75 0.62
C TYR A 110 -14.37 -10.32 0.20
N LEU A 111 -15.42 -9.55 -0.03
CA LEU A 111 -15.40 -8.10 -0.05
C LEU A 111 -15.82 -7.60 1.34
N VAL A 112 -14.98 -6.81 1.99
CA VAL A 112 -15.33 -6.17 3.26
C VAL A 112 -15.91 -4.80 2.96
N VAL A 113 -17.16 -4.59 3.37
CA VAL A 113 -17.85 -3.32 3.20
C VAL A 113 -18.11 -2.66 4.54
N ARG A 114 -18.07 -1.33 4.54
CA ARG A 114 -18.40 -0.48 5.67
C ARG A 114 -19.82 0.04 5.51
N GLU A 115 -20.66 -0.30 6.48
CA GLU A 115 -22.03 0.17 6.67
C GLU A 115 -22.07 1.10 7.90
N THR A 116 -23.01 2.04 7.90
CA THR A 116 -23.34 2.83 9.10
C THR A 116 -24.34 2.02 9.93
N HIS A 117 -24.02 1.75 11.18
CA HIS A 117 -24.92 1.07 12.11
C HIS A 117 -26.01 2.03 12.62
N GLU A 118 -27.16 1.51 13.05
CA GLU A 118 -28.28 2.32 13.58
C GLU A 118 -27.87 3.16 14.79
N SER A 119 -26.91 2.69 15.59
CA SER A 119 -26.34 3.41 16.73
C SER A 119 -25.32 4.50 16.35
N GLY A 120 -25.09 4.75 15.06
CA GLY A 120 -24.01 5.62 14.57
C GLY A 120 -22.61 4.99 14.58
N GLY A 121 -22.50 3.73 14.99
CA GLY A 121 -21.27 2.93 14.91
C GLY A 121 -20.92 2.52 13.47
N ILE A 122 -19.77 1.87 13.31
CA ILE A 122 -19.35 1.30 12.03
C ILE A 122 -19.66 -0.19 12.03
N LYS A 123 -20.38 -0.65 11.01
CA LYS A 123 -20.61 -2.07 10.79
C LYS A 123 -19.78 -2.54 9.61
N LEU A 124 -18.83 -3.43 9.85
CA LEU A 124 -18.11 -4.13 8.78
C LEU A 124 -18.87 -5.40 8.43
N VAL A 125 -19.12 -5.62 7.14
CA VAL A 125 -19.81 -6.80 6.63
C VAL A 125 -18.94 -7.49 5.60
N TRP A 126 -18.81 -8.81 5.72
CA TRP A 126 -18.11 -9.64 4.75
C TRP A 126 -19.12 -10.20 3.75
N LEU A 127 -19.00 -9.75 2.51
CA LEU A 127 -19.80 -10.21 1.38
C LEU A 127 -19.00 -11.19 0.55
N TYR A 128 -19.59 -12.31 0.14
CA TYR A 128 -18.89 -13.24 -0.75
C TYR A 128 -18.61 -12.59 -2.11
N LEU A 129 -17.37 -12.63 -2.62
CA LEU A 129 -17.03 -11.95 -3.87
C LEU A 129 -17.78 -12.52 -5.07
N ALA A 130 -18.01 -13.84 -5.10
CA ALA A 130 -18.74 -14.48 -6.20
C ALA A 130 -20.25 -14.19 -6.14
N ASP A 131 -20.80 -13.96 -4.94
CA ASP A 131 -22.19 -13.53 -4.74
C ASP A 131 -22.29 -12.51 -3.59
N PRO A 132 -22.18 -11.20 -3.88
CA PRO A 132 -22.20 -10.16 -2.85
C PRO A 132 -23.50 -10.08 -2.06
N ARG A 133 -24.57 -10.78 -2.48
CA ARG A 133 -25.82 -10.87 -1.72
C ARG A 133 -25.66 -11.79 -0.51
N GLN A 134 -24.68 -12.69 -0.55
CA GLN A 134 -24.38 -13.60 0.53
C GLN A 134 -23.52 -12.90 1.59
N ARG A 135 -24.16 -12.53 2.70
CA ARG A 135 -23.50 -12.03 3.91
C ARG A 135 -22.95 -13.20 4.71
N MET A 136 -21.67 -13.14 5.05
CA MET A 136 -20.93 -14.25 5.65
C MET A 136 -20.56 -13.98 7.11
N GLY A 137 -20.47 -12.72 7.49
CA GLY A 137 -20.19 -12.29 8.85
C GLY A 137 -20.34 -10.79 8.97
N GLU A 138 -20.35 -10.31 10.21
CA GLU A 138 -20.36 -8.89 10.52
C GLU A 138 -19.64 -8.59 11.83
N HIS A 139 -19.13 -7.37 11.93
CA HIS A 139 -18.50 -6.82 13.12
C HIS A 139 -19.01 -5.40 13.30
N ILE A 140 -19.55 -5.12 14.48
CA ILE A 140 -20.12 -3.82 14.82
C ILE A 140 -19.19 -3.17 15.82
N THR A 141 -18.68 -1.99 15.47
CA THR A 141 -17.91 -1.16 16.40
C THR A 141 -18.83 -0.35 17.30
N SER A 142 -18.43 -0.14 18.54
CA SER A 142 -19.23 0.55 19.55
C SER A 142 -19.43 2.05 19.24
N PHE A 143 -18.44 2.70 18.62
CA PHE A 143 -18.47 4.13 18.31
C PHE A 143 -17.63 4.51 17.08
N GLY A 144 -18.15 5.38 16.21
CA GLY A 144 -17.58 5.62 14.88
C GLY A 144 -16.24 6.39 14.84
N TRP A 145 -15.96 7.23 15.84
CA TRP A 145 -14.80 8.14 15.82
C TRP A 145 -13.55 7.56 16.52
N GLY A 146 -13.73 6.58 17.41
CA GLY A 146 -12.64 5.97 18.18
C GLY A 146 -12.16 4.63 17.62
N SER A 147 -12.39 4.33 16.34
CA SER A 147 -11.98 3.05 15.75
C SER A 147 -11.15 3.22 14.50
N CYS A 148 -10.17 2.33 14.31
CA CYS A 148 -9.41 2.22 13.08
C CYS A 148 -9.49 0.79 12.55
N GLN A 149 -9.43 0.68 11.22
CA GLN A 149 -9.37 -0.59 10.51
C GLN A 149 -8.08 -0.60 9.70
N HIS A 150 -7.41 -1.75 9.63
CA HIS A 150 -6.27 -1.95 8.74
C HIS A 150 -6.31 -3.36 8.15
N PHE A 151 -6.34 -3.45 6.82
CA PHE A 151 -6.12 -4.70 6.12
C PHE A 151 -4.66 -4.78 5.68
N GLU A 152 -4.01 -5.89 6.02
CA GLU A 152 -2.64 -6.19 5.63
C GLU A 152 -2.68 -7.18 4.44
N PRO A 153 -2.47 -6.71 3.19
CA PRO A 153 -2.66 -7.55 2.00
C PRO A 153 -1.72 -8.75 1.94
N GLU A 154 -0.54 -8.61 2.54
CA GLU A 154 0.50 -9.64 2.55
C GLU A 154 0.12 -10.86 3.39
N SER A 155 -0.48 -10.63 4.56
CA SER A 155 -0.93 -11.69 5.47
C SER A 155 -2.39 -12.09 5.23
N GLY A 156 -3.18 -11.22 4.56
CA GLY A 156 -4.62 -11.42 4.41
C GLY A 156 -5.39 -11.18 5.71
N ILE A 157 -4.79 -10.48 6.68
CA ILE A 157 -5.36 -10.24 8.00
C ILE A 157 -6.04 -8.87 8.03
N LEU A 158 -7.22 -8.80 8.63
CA LEU A 158 -7.92 -7.55 8.96
C LEU A 158 -7.84 -7.30 10.46
N TYR A 159 -7.27 -6.17 10.81
CA TYR A 159 -7.23 -5.68 12.18
C TYR A 159 -8.27 -4.58 12.38
N ILE A 160 -8.93 -4.61 13.53
CA ILE A 160 -9.86 -3.57 13.98
C ILE A 160 -9.44 -3.19 15.39
N ALA A 161 -9.15 -1.91 15.61
CA ALA A 161 -8.97 -1.38 16.95
C ALA A 161 -10.10 -0.39 17.26
N GLU A 162 -10.67 -0.46 18.45
CA GLU A 162 -11.70 0.46 18.93
C GLU A 162 -11.44 0.90 20.36
N VAL A 163 -11.69 2.17 20.65
CA VAL A 163 -11.74 2.72 22.00
C VAL A 163 -13.12 2.39 22.59
N GLN A 164 -13.13 1.72 23.72
CA GLN A 164 -14.31 1.42 24.53
C GLN A 164 -14.28 2.29 25.79
N GLU A 165 -15.39 2.97 26.06
CA GLU A 165 -15.59 3.69 27.31
C GLU A 165 -16.27 2.75 28.32
N GLN A 166 -15.64 2.54 29.48
CA GLN A 166 -16.29 1.83 30.58
C GLN A 166 -17.07 2.83 31.44
N ALA A 167 -18.38 2.61 31.56
CA ALA A 167 -19.31 3.53 32.22
C ALA A 167 -19.01 3.76 33.72
N GLU A 168 -18.35 2.81 34.40
CA GLU A 168 -18.22 2.83 35.86
C GLU A 168 -16.96 3.54 36.37
N ASP A 169 -15.87 3.61 35.58
CA ASP A 169 -14.54 4.02 36.10
C ASP A 169 -13.86 5.17 35.31
N ASP A 170 -14.53 5.79 34.34
CA ASP A 170 -13.93 6.77 33.39
C ASP A 170 -12.65 6.22 32.71
N GLN A 171 -12.49 4.89 32.72
CA GLN A 171 -11.37 4.20 32.11
C GLN A 171 -11.71 3.87 30.66
N ARG A 172 -10.81 4.31 29.77
CA ARG A 172 -10.85 3.93 28.35
C ARG A 172 -10.01 2.68 28.14
N LYS A 173 -10.59 1.70 27.45
CA LYS A 173 -9.89 0.51 26.97
C LYS A 173 -9.79 0.57 25.46
N ILE A 174 -8.68 0.09 24.91
CA ILE A 174 -8.62 -0.23 23.48
C ILE A 174 -8.86 -1.72 23.34
N LYS A 175 -9.83 -2.06 22.51
CA LYS A 175 -10.06 -3.42 22.05
C LYS A 175 -9.46 -3.58 20.67
N ILE A 176 -8.56 -4.55 20.50
CA ILE A 176 -8.03 -4.95 19.19
C ILE A 176 -8.60 -6.32 18.84
N VAL A 177 -9.15 -6.43 17.64
CA VAL A 177 -9.66 -7.67 17.07
C VAL A 177 -8.94 -7.97 15.76
N GLN A 178 -8.52 -9.22 15.60
CA GLN A 178 -7.92 -9.72 14.37
C GLN A 178 -8.86 -10.72 13.69
N TYR A 179 -9.07 -10.55 12.38
CA TYR A 179 -9.80 -11.47 11.53
C TYR A 179 -8.91 -12.05 10.45
N GLU A 180 -9.03 -13.35 10.23
CA GLU A 180 -8.33 -14.10 9.18
C GLU A 180 -9.30 -15.04 8.47
N VAL A 181 -9.10 -15.22 7.16
CA VAL A 181 -9.81 -16.22 6.35
C VAL A 181 -9.02 -17.53 6.38
N THR A 182 -9.60 -18.58 6.99
CA THR A 182 -8.90 -19.87 7.12
C THR A 182 -9.15 -20.78 5.92
N GLY A 183 -8.07 -21.38 5.40
CA GLY A 183 -8.01 -21.93 4.03
C GLY A 183 -8.71 -23.27 3.75
N LYS A 184 -9.41 -23.89 4.70
CA LYS A 184 -10.16 -25.15 4.41
C LYS A 184 -11.59 -24.86 3.96
N ASP A 185 -12.28 -23.98 4.68
CA ASP A 185 -13.70 -23.70 4.44
C ASP A 185 -13.94 -22.24 4.02
N ASN A 186 -12.86 -21.49 3.81
CA ASN A 186 -12.86 -20.03 3.70
C ASN A 186 -13.55 -19.35 4.90
N SER A 187 -13.65 -19.98 6.07
CA SER A 187 -14.37 -19.39 7.19
C SER A 187 -13.60 -18.18 7.73
N ILE A 188 -14.36 -17.12 8.06
CA ILE A 188 -13.82 -15.93 8.72
C ILE A 188 -13.70 -16.29 10.19
N SER A 189 -12.48 -16.30 10.70
CA SER A 189 -12.20 -16.58 12.10
C SER A 189 -11.67 -15.35 12.79
N LYS A 190 -12.13 -15.12 14.01
CA LYS A 190 -11.56 -14.15 14.92
C LYS A 190 -10.36 -14.81 15.60
N THR A 191 -9.15 -14.43 15.23
CA THR A 191 -7.92 -15.10 15.67
C THR A 191 -7.27 -14.46 16.89
N LEU A 192 -7.59 -13.18 17.15
CA LEU A 192 -7.07 -12.41 18.28
C LEU A 192 -8.14 -11.49 18.83
N GLU A 193 -8.16 -11.35 20.16
CA GLU A 193 -8.91 -10.33 20.88
C GLU A 193 -8.08 -9.87 22.09
N HIS A 194 -7.71 -8.60 22.10
CA HIS A 194 -6.98 -7.98 23.21
C HIS A 194 -7.70 -6.75 23.69
N ASP A 195 -7.98 -6.71 24.99
CA ASP A 195 -8.39 -5.51 25.68
C ASP A 195 -7.17 -4.92 26.40
N MET A 196 -6.94 -3.64 26.20
CA MET A 196 -5.77 -2.93 26.72
C MET A 196 -6.22 -1.67 27.42
N GLU A 197 -5.69 -1.41 28.60
CA GLU A 197 -5.93 -0.16 29.29
C GLU A 197 -5.17 0.98 28.59
N LEU A 198 -5.86 2.08 28.32
CA LEU A 198 -5.23 3.24 27.72
C LEU A 198 -4.46 4.02 28.81
N PRO A 199 -3.13 4.19 28.70
CA PRO A 199 -2.37 4.89 29.72
C PRO A 199 -2.71 6.39 29.73
N ASN A 200 -3.21 6.89 30.87
CA ASN A 200 -3.36 8.32 31.17
C ASN A 200 -4.08 9.16 30.10
N ALA A 201 -5.12 8.67 29.43
CA ALA A 201 -5.97 9.56 28.64
C ALA A 201 -6.78 10.45 29.59
N SER A 202 -6.72 11.76 29.36
CA SER A 202 -7.77 12.64 29.83
C SER A 202 -9.09 12.20 29.18
N SER A 203 -10.21 12.30 29.90
CA SER A 203 -11.53 11.97 29.35
C SER A 203 -11.93 12.87 28.17
N ALA A 204 -11.23 13.98 27.94
CA ALA A 204 -11.49 14.89 26.83
C ALA A 204 -10.90 14.43 25.49
N ASP A 205 -9.81 13.65 25.49
CA ASP A 205 -9.04 13.40 24.25
C ASP A 205 -9.30 11.99 23.70
N ILE A 206 -9.99 11.91 22.55
CA ILE A 206 -10.14 10.64 21.82
C ILE A 206 -8.82 10.38 21.08
N PRO A 207 -8.08 9.30 21.41
CA PRO A 207 -6.81 9.03 20.74
C PRO A 207 -7.04 8.71 19.26
N SER A 208 -6.15 9.21 18.42
CA SER A 208 -6.06 8.77 17.03
C SER A 208 -5.44 7.37 17.00
N LEU A 209 -6.10 6.43 16.33
CA LEU A 209 -5.65 5.06 16.19
C LEU A 209 -5.21 4.77 14.76
N ARG A 210 -4.07 4.12 14.58
CA ARG A 210 -3.59 3.65 13.26
C ARG A 210 -2.86 2.33 13.43
N ILE A 211 -3.16 1.35 12.58
CA ILE A 211 -2.44 0.06 12.58
C ILE A 211 -1.50 0.02 11.39
N GLN A 212 -0.25 -0.39 11.63
CA GLN A 212 0.76 -0.57 10.60
C GLN A 212 1.87 -1.52 11.07
N GLY A 213 2.32 -2.43 10.21
CA GLY A 213 3.50 -3.27 10.46
C GLY A 213 3.42 -4.11 11.74
N GLY A 214 2.23 -4.60 12.11
CA GLY A 214 2.01 -5.38 13.34
C GLY A 214 1.92 -4.56 14.63
N TYR A 215 1.90 -3.22 14.55
CA TYR A 215 1.70 -2.35 15.71
C TYR A 215 0.43 -1.51 15.56
N LEU A 216 -0.24 -1.28 16.69
CA LEU A 216 -1.22 -0.22 16.86
C LEU A 216 -0.49 1.04 17.34
N ILE A 217 -0.51 2.09 16.54
CA ILE A 217 -0.06 3.43 16.85
C ILE A 217 -1.22 4.17 17.52
N ILE A 218 -0.97 4.71 18.72
CA ILE A 218 -1.89 5.49 19.53
C ILE A 218 -1.31 6.91 19.61
N GLY A 219 -1.92 7.83 18.87
CA GLY A 219 -1.60 9.25 18.94
C GLY A 219 -2.50 9.93 19.96
N VAL A 220 -1.93 10.44 21.04
CA VAL A 220 -2.64 11.28 22.02
C VAL A 220 -2.22 12.72 21.78
N ASP A 221 -3.21 13.60 21.61
CA ASP A 221 -2.95 15.03 21.42
C ASP A 221 -2.13 15.57 22.59
N HIS A 222 -1.18 16.47 22.28
CA HIS A 222 -0.29 17.11 23.25
C HIS A 222 0.68 16.19 24.02
N SER A 223 0.72 14.90 23.72
CA SER A 223 1.70 14.00 24.33
C SER A 223 3.11 14.24 23.78
N GLN A 224 4.12 14.16 24.66
CA GLN A 224 5.54 14.22 24.26
C GLN A 224 6.04 12.87 23.70
N SER A 225 5.17 11.86 23.60
CA SER A 225 5.53 10.51 23.18
C SER A 225 4.41 9.87 22.38
N ILE A 226 4.77 9.15 21.33
CA ILE A 226 3.85 8.28 20.60
C ILE A 226 3.84 6.93 21.30
N HIS A 227 2.65 6.42 21.58
CA HIS A 227 2.49 5.09 22.15
C HIS A 227 2.21 4.10 21.03
N LEU A 228 2.88 2.96 21.07
CA LEU A 228 2.75 1.86 20.14
C LEU A 228 2.38 0.63 20.95
N VAL A 229 1.54 -0.24 20.41
CA VAL A 229 1.27 -1.55 20.98
C VAL A 229 1.56 -2.61 19.93
N HIS A 230 2.49 -3.51 20.22
CA HIS A 230 2.74 -4.65 19.36
C HIS A 230 1.55 -5.62 19.45
N ILE A 231 0.77 -5.71 18.37
CA ILE A 231 -0.58 -6.31 18.35
C ILE A 231 -0.57 -7.73 18.90
N THR A 232 0.36 -8.57 18.44
CA THR A 232 0.40 -9.98 18.82
C THR A 232 0.79 -10.21 20.28
N SER A 233 1.62 -9.33 20.85
CA SER A 233 2.08 -9.49 22.24
C SER A 233 1.30 -8.66 23.26
N GLY A 234 0.49 -7.71 22.80
CA GLY A 234 -0.11 -6.66 23.63
C GLY A 234 0.90 -5.71 24.28
N LYS A 235 2.20 -5.82 23.97
CA LYS A 235 3.25 -5.06 24.65
C LYS A 235 3.29 -3.61 24.21
N MET A 236 3.33 -2.72 25.20
CA MET A 236 3.47 -1.29 25.00
C MET A 236 4.91 -0.87 24.71
N VAL A 237 5.07 -0.08 23.66
CA VAL A 237 6.32 0.49 23.19
C VAL A 237 6.13 2.02 23.10
N ILE A 238 7.03 2.78 23.72
CA ILE A 238 6.93 4.24 23.84
C ILE A 238 8.00 4.85 22.93
N CYS A 239 7.59 5.68 21.97
CA CYS A 239 8.51 6.43 21.13
C CYS A 239 8.54 7.90 21.58
N PRO A 240 9.69 8.43 22.03
CA PRO A 240 9.79 9.83 22.39
C PRO A 240 9.65 10.71 21.13
N THR A 241 8.91 11.81 21.22
CA THR A 241 8.84 12.83 20.17
C THR A 241 9.79 13.98 20.49
N GLN A 242 10.53 14.47 19.50
CA GLN A 242 11.43 15.61 19.70
C GLN A 242 10.69 16.91 19.35
N GLY A 243 10.09 17.55 20.35
CA GLY A 243 9.63 18.95 20.21
C GLY A 243 8.50 19.18 19.22
N ILE A 244 7.64 18.18 19.01
CA ILE A 244 6.43 18.37 18.20
C ILE A 244 5.46 19.21 19.02
N ASN A 245 5.42 20.50 18.72
CA ASN A 245 4.41 21.40 19.25
C ASN A 245 3.06 21.01 18.65
N ALA A 246 2.35 20.14 19.38
CA ALA A 246 0.97 19.72 19.18
C ALA A 246 0.66 19.18 17.76
N ILE A 247 0.16 17.96 17.71
CA ILE A 247 -0.73 17.53 16.63
C ILE A 247 -1.78 18.64 16.50
N THR A 248 -1.72 19.43 15.43
CA THR A 248 -2.79 20.40 15.19
C THR A 248 -4.07 19.59 15.02
N PRO A 249 -5.25 20.07 15.45
CA PRO A 249 -6.51 19.36 15.28
C PRO A 249 -6.86 19.06 13.80
N TRP A 250 -6.06 19.58 12.87
CA TRP A 250 -6.12 19.38 11.43
C TRP A 250 -5.14 18.29 10.92
N GLY A 251 -4.44 17.57 11.81
CA GLY A 251 -3.69 16.38 11.46
C GLY A 251 -2.40 16.61 10.67
N HIS A 252 -1.77 17.79 10.76
CA HIS A 252 -0.51 18.02 10.05
C HIS A 252 0.59 17.08 10.57
N PHE A 253 1.03 16.24 9.62
CA PHE A 253 1.47 14.88 9.85
C PHE A 253 2.92 14.83 10.34
N THR A 254 3.13 14.32 11.55
CA THR A 254 4.29 13.44 11.70
C THR A 254 3.97 12.17 10.93
N ASN A 255 4.60 12.04 9.77
CA ASN A 255 4.45 10.84 8.97
C ASN A 255 5.24 9.74 9.66
N LEU A 256 4.54 8.95 10.46
CA LEU A 256 5.06 7.75 11.09
C LEU A 256 4.95 6.61 10.10
N HIS A 257 6.09 5.98 9.85
CA HIS A 257 6.20 4.82 8.99
C HIS A 257 6.87 3.69 9.75
N LEU A 258 6.16 2.58 9.88
CA LEU A 258 6.70 1.36 10.46
C LEU A 258 7.17 0.45 9.33
N THR A 259 8.38 -0.05 9.51
CA THR A 259 8.96 -1.15 8.75
C THR A 259 9.02 -2.37 9.66
N THR A 260 9.56 -3.49 9.17
CA THR A 260 9.75 -4.71 9.97
C THR A 260 10.71 -4.52 11.15
N SER A 261 11.67 -3.60 11.04
CA SER A 261 12.75 -3.43 12.02
C SER A 261 12.87 -2.01 12.59
N HIS A 262 12.23 -1.01 11.97
CA HIS A 262 12.37 0.39 12.35
C HIS A 262 11.05 1.17 12.31
N LEU A 263 10.91 2.12 13.22
CA LEU A 263 9.97 3.23 13.15
C LEU A 263 10.70 4.45 12.61
N ILE A 264 10.16 5.02 11.54
CA ILE A 264 10.67 6.23 10.90
C ILE A 264 9.66 7.34 11.15
N GLN A 265 10.12 8.37 11.84
CA GLN A 265 9.36 9.57 12.13
C GLN A 265 9.85 10.68 11.21
N VAL A 266 8.97 11.14 10.32
CA VAL A 266 9.21 12.28 9.44
C VAL A 266 8.48 13.50 9.98
N ASP A 267 9.22 14.52 10.39
CA ASP A 267 8.71 15.84 10.76
C ASP A 267 8.89 16.79 9.57
N ASN A 268 7.78 17.03 8.86
CA ASN A 268 7.78 17.90 7.67
C ASN A 268 8.06 19.37 8.03
N HIS A 269 7.69 19.83 9.24
CA HIS A 269 7.88 21.23 9.65
C HIS A 269 9.34 21.54 9.94
N GLN A 270 10.00 20.63 10.67
CA GLN A 270 11.43 20.75 10.96
C GLN A 270 12.31 20.21 9.83
N ARG A 271 11.71 19.66 8.78
CA ARG A 271 12.39 18.90 7.73
C ARG A 271 13.33 17.84 8.33
N SER A 272 12.90 17.20 9.41
CA SER A 272 13.74 16.25 10.14
C SER A 272 13.20 14.83 10.01
N LEU A 273 14.12 13.87 10.05
CA LEU A 273 13.85 12.44 10.04
C LEU A 273 14.51 11.83 11.27
N SER A 274 13.74 11.08 12.05
CA SER A 274 14.24 10.33 13.20
C SER A 274 13.93 8.86 13.01
N VAL A 275 14.93 7.99 13.17
CA VAL A 275 14.77 6.55 13.03
C VAL A 275 14.97 5.88 14.38
N PHE A 276 14.03 5.03 14.74
CA PHE A 276 14.02 4.28 15.98
C PHE A 276 14.00 2.79 15.63
N LYS A 277 14.88 2.01 16.26
CA LYS A 277 14.87 0.56 16.08
C LYS A 277 13.70 -0.03 16.86
N LEU A 278 12.89 -0.85 16.19
CA LEU A 278 11.79 -1.57 16.83
C LEU A 278 12.35 -2.71 17.70
N PRO A 279 11.62 -3.10 18.76
CA PRO A 279 12.09 -4.15 19.65
C PRO A 279 12.07 -5.51 18.94
N SER A 280 13.08 -6.33 19.22
CA SER A 280 13.14 -7.72 18.79
C SER A 280 12.07 -8.58 19.45
N ALA A 281 11.76 -9.76 18.89
CA ALA A 281 10.81 -10.70 19.48
C ALA A 281 11.18 -11.10 20.94
N GLN A 282 12.48 -11.19 21.25
CA GLN A 282 12.95 -11.46 22.60
C GLN A 282 12.66 -10.30 23.56
N GLU A 283 12.92 -9.06 23.13
CA GLU A 283 12.58 -7.87 23.93
C GLU A 283 11.07 -7.73 24.12
N LEU A 284 10.27 -8.07 23.10
CA LEU A 284 8.81 -8.09 23.17
C LEU A 284 8.26 -9.14 24.15
N SER A 285 9.05 -10.14 24.52
CA SER A 285 8.66 -11.16 25.50
C SER A 285 8.98 -10.77 26.95
N GLY A 286 9.79 -9.72 27.16
CA GLY A 286 10.16 -9.26 28.51
C GLY A 286 9.01 -8.54 29.24
N PRO A 287 9.11 -8.34 30.57
CA PRO A 287 8.15 -7.54 31.32
C PRO A 287 8.30 -6.02 31.02
N GLY A 288 7.24 -5.26 31.31
CA GLY A 288 7.24 -3.78 31.28
C GLY A 288 7.07 -3.15 29.90
N SER A 289 7.01 -1.82 29.84
CA SER A 289 7.01 -1.06 28.59
C SER A 289 8.43 -0.89 28.03
N ILE A 290 8.55 -0.72 26.71
CA ILE A 290 9.85 -0.51 26.05
C ILE A 290 9.94 0.92 25.55
N LEU A 291 10.91 1.69 26.03
CA LEU A 291 11.22 3.01 25.47
C LEU A 291 12.14 2.85 24.25
N LEU A 292 11.68 3.31 23.09
CA LEU A 292 12.48 3.29 21.87
C LEU A 292 13.65 4.26 21.98
N LYS A 293 14.82 3.77 21.54
CA LYS A 293 16.01 4.60 21.40
C LYS A 293 16.10 5.10 19.96
N LYS A 294 16.26 6.42 19.82
CA LYS A 294 16.60 7.04 18.53
C LYS A 294 17.97 6.52 18.11
N THR A 295 18.03 5.91 16.94
CA THR A 295 19.25 5.34 16.36
C THR A 295 19.88 6.26 15.36
N HIS A 296 19.05 6.90 14.51
CA HIS A 296 19.54 7.80 13.47
C HIS A 296 18.74 9.10 13.40
N HIS A 297 19.37 10.11 12.82
CA HIS A 297 18.75 11.39 12.49
C HIS A 297 19.21 11.87 11.11
N GLY A 298 18.30 12.46 10.35
CA GLY A 298 18.57 13.10 9.06
C GLY A 298 17.71 14.35 8.87
N SER A 299 17.98 15.11 7.82
CA SER A 299 17.17 16.25 7.40
C SER A 299 16.80 16.15 5.94
N PHE A 300 15.53 16.39 5.62
CA PHE A 300 15.04 16.41 4.26
C PHE A 300 15.42 17.71 3.54
N PRO A 301 15.69 17.64 2.23
CA PRO A 301 15.94 18.84 1.43
C PRO A 301 14.67 19.71 1.34
N HIS A 302 13.49 19.09 1.30
CA HIS A 302 12.20 19.74 1.05
C HIS A 302 11.18 19.48 2.17
N ILE A 303 10.13 20.31 2.21
CA ILE A 303 8.94 20.06 3.03
C ILE A 303 7.97 19.24 2.17
N PHE A 304 7.60 18.06 2.64
CA PHE A 304 6.66 17.20 1.93
C PHE A 304 5.24 17.34 2.47
N ASN A 305 4.26 17.37 1.57
CA ASN A 305 2.84 17.35 1.93
C ASN A 305 2.45 15.94 2.37
N GLU A 306 2.90 14.92 1.63
CA GLU A 306 2.75 13.51 1.98
C GLU A 306 4.06 12.77 1.73
N THR A 307 4.35 11.79 2.57
CA THR A 307 5.47 10.88 2.38
C THR A 307 5.01 9.43 2.53
N CYS A 308 5.56 8.56 1.71
CA CYS A 308 5.46 7.12 1.85
C CYS A 308 6.86 6.54 2.02
N VAL A 309 7.06 5.65 2.98
CA VAL A 309 8.37 5.04 3.24
C VAL A 309 8.30 3.54 2.98
N TYR A 310 9.28 3.04 2.22
CA TYR A 310 9.40 1.65 1.82
C TYR A 310 10.70 1.07 2.35
N HIS A 311 10.60 -0.13 2.91
CA HIS A 311 11.75 -0.89 3.38
C HIS A 311 12.44 -1.54 2.18
N ARG A 312 13.73 -1.23 1.97
CA ARG A 312 14.59 -1.93 1.01
C ARG A 312 15.37 -3.02 1.71
N SER A 313 16.05 -2.64 2.77
CA SER A 313 16.83 -3.51 3.66
C SER A 313 16.78 -2.94 5.08
N ASP A 314 17.36 -3.66 6.04
CA ASP A 314 17.45 -3.18 7.42
C ASP A 314 18.22 -1.86 7.57
N THR A 315 19.03 -1.50 6.57
CA THR A 315 19.87 -0.30 6.56
C THR A 315 19.53 0.67 5.45
N SER A 316 18.52 0.41 4.63
CA SER A 316 18.17 1.28 3.51
C SER A 316 16.67 1.35 3.31
N PHE A 317 16.16 2.56 3.13
CA PHE A 317 14.75 2.82 2.87
C PHE A 317 14.59 3.75 1.68
N PHE A 318 13.46 3.62 0.99
CA PHE A 318 13.04 4.60 0.01
C PHE A 318 11.95 5.48 0.62
N VAL A 319 12.10 6.79 0.49
CA VAL A 319 11.05 7.74 0.83
C VAL A 319 10.55 8.35 -0.46
N VAL A 320 9.26 8.18 -0.74
CA VAL A 320 8.61 8.90 -1.82
C VAL A 320 7.84 10.07 -1.21
N GLY A 321 8.35 11.26 -1.44
CA GLY A 321 7.74 12.51 -0.97
C GLY A 321 6.98 13.19 -2.09
N THR A 322 5.88 13.84 -1.75
CA THR A 322 5.19 14.74 -2.69
C THR A 322 5.19 16.16 -2.15
N THR A 323 5.47 17.13 -3.01
CA THR A 323 5.28 18.56 -2.70
C THR A 323 4.34 19.17 -3.73
N GLU A 324 3.62 20.21 -3.34
CA GLU A 324 2.82 21.00 -4.28
C GLU A 324 3.40 22.42 -4.31
N GLU A 325 3.66 22.90 -5.52
CA GLU A 325 4.01 24.29 -5.76
C GLU A 325 2.84 25.00 -6.44
N GLY A 326 2.50 26.20 -5.94
CA GLY A 326 1.41 27.04 -6.43
C GLY A 326 0.13 26.98 -5.58
N HIS A 327 -0.74 27.97 -5.73
CA HIS A 327 -2.05 27.94 -5.07
C HIS A 327 -3.01 26.97 -5.79
N LEU A 328 -3.96 26.37 -5.03
CA LEU A 328 -4.96 25.36 -5.46
C LEU A 328 -5.79 25.69 -6.72
N TYR A 329 -5.67 26.89 -7.26
CA TYR A 329 -6.44 27.38 -8.40
C TYR A 329 -5.60 28.14 -9.43
N GLU A 330 -4.27 28.13 -9.30
CA GLU A 330 -3.39 28.84 -10.21
C GLU A 330 -2.97 27.99 -11.41
N GLU A 331 -2.97 28.63 -12.58
CA GLU A 331 -2.43 28.07 -13.80
C GLU A 331 -0.91 27.88 -13.62
N GLY A 332 -0.50 26.63 -13.40
CA GLY A 332 0.90 26.29 -13.17
C GLY A 332 1.16 25.47 -11.92
N ALA A 333 0.13 25.06 -11.19
CA ALA A 333 0.31 24.14 -10.07
C ALA A 333 1.02 22.85 -10.49
N ARG A 334 2.04 22.49 -9.71
CA ARG A 334 2.86 21.30 -9.96
C ARG A 334 2.89 20.43 -8.73
N THR A 335 2.62 19.16 -8.95
CA THR A 335 2.92 18.12 -7.97
C THR A 335 4.31 17.57 -8.30
N HIS A 336 5.23 17.72 -7.36
CA HIS A 336 6.56 17.15 -7.46
C HIS A 336 6.59 15.84 -6.70
N VAL A 337 7.13 14.78 -7.33
CA VAL A 337 7.35 13.48 -6.70
C VAL A 337 8.85 13.26 -6.57
N TYR A 338 9.31 13.08 -5.34
CA TYR A 338 10.71 12.90 -5.00
C TYR A 338 10.97 11.46 -4.59
N LEU A 339 12.01 10.84 -5.15
CA LEU A 339 12.55 9.57 -4.65
C LEU A 339 13.80 9.85 -3.83
N LEU A 340 13.73 9.57 -2.54
CA LEU A 340 14.85 9.68 -1.63
C LEU A 340 15.31 8.29 -1.21
N ILE A 341 16.62 8.09 -1.12
CA ILE A 341 17.20 6.93 -0.44
C ILE A 341 17.70 7.39 0.92
N VAL A 342 17.27 6.68 1.94
CA VAL A 342 17.69 6.84 3.32
C VAL A 342 18.57 5.65 3.67
N ASP A 343 19.88 5.88 3.69
CA ASP A 343 20.83 4.88 4.14
C ASP A 343 21.20 5.14 5.61
N LEU A 344 21.06 4.10 6.42
CA LEU A 344 21.50 4.05 7.81
C LEU A 344 22.96 3.61 7.81
N ASP A 345 23.83 4.48 8.29
CA ASP A 345 25.23 4.12 8.50
C ASP A 345 25.32 3.24 9.76
N GLU A 346 25.66 1.96 9.60
CA GLU A 346 25.81 1.04 10.74
C GLU A 346 26.83 1.53 11.79
N TYR A 347 27.76 2.40 11.39
CA TYR A 347 28.83 2.93 12.24
C TYR A 347 28.55 4.35 12.75
N SER A 348 27.42 4.97 12.38
CA SER A 348 27.10 6.36 12.74
C SER A 348 25.62 6.54 13.06
N SER A 349 25.29 7.47 13.95
CA SER A 349 23.90 7.88 14.17
C SER A 349 23.37 8.84 13.08
N ALA A 350 24.13 9.06 12.02
CA ALA A 350 23.71 9.87 10.89
C ALA A 350 22.93 9.02 9.87
N CYS A 351 21.86 9.59 9.34
CA CYS A 351 21.19 9.08 8.17
C CYS A 351 21.65 9.92 6.96
N HIS A 352 22.09 9.25 5.89
CA HIS A 352 22.37 9.90 4.63
C HIS A 352 21.12 9.86 3.76
N ILE A 353 20.64 11.05 3.36
CA ILE A 353 19.47 11.21 2.49
C ILE A 353 19.95 11.66 1.13
N HIS A 354 19.76 10.81 0.13
CA HIS A 354 20.10 11.10 -1.25
C HIS A 354 18.84 11.36 -2.05
N GLU A 355 18.72 12.56 -2.64
CA GLU A 355 17.68 12.84 -3.62
C GLU A 355 18.11 12.24 -4.97
N HIS A 356 17.36 11.23 -5.42
CA HIS A 356 17.71 10.50 -6.63
C HIS A 356 16.97 11.00 -7.85
N ASP A 357 15.69 11.32 -7.71
CA ASP A 357 14.85 11.67 -8.86
C ASP A 357 13.72 12.61 -8.48
N GLU A 358 13.38 13.49 -9.42
CA GLU A 358 12.30 14.48 -9.30
C GLU A 358 11.40 14.38 -10.53
N TYR A 359 10.11 14.22 -10.29
CA TYR A 359 9.11 14.19 -11.34
C TYR A 359 8.11 15.32 -11.16
N ASN A 360 8.00 16.15 -12.19
CA ASN A 360 7.05 17.24 -12.27
C ASN A 360 5.75 16.74 -12.93
N VAL A 361 4.65 16.77 -12.20
CA VAL A 361 3.31 16.49 -12.74
C VAL A 361 2.48 17.77 -12.74
N ALA A 362 1.99 18.15 -13.91
CA ALA A 362 1.09 19.30 -14.01
C ALA A 362 -0.26 18.98 -13.34
N GLY A 363 -0.73 19.87 -12.48
CA GLY A 363 -1.99 19.75 -11.76
C GLY A 363 -1.83 19.58 -10.25
N HIS A 364 -2.97 19.66 -9.57
CA HIS A 364 -3.10 19.48 -8.13
C HIS A 364 -3.20 18.01 -7.80
N LYS A 365 -2.47 17.58 -6.77
CA LYS A 365 -2.58 16.22 -6.27
C LYS A 365 -3.92 16.08 -5.57
N MET A 366 -4.70 15.07 -5.97
CA MET A 366 -5.91 14.69 -5.23
C MET A 366 -5.65 13.51 -4.30
N TYR A 367 -4.82 12.57 -4.74
CA TYR A 367 -4.61 11.30 -4.07
C TYR A 367 -3.24 10.77 -4.41
N PHE A 368 -2.53 10.23 -3.43
CA PHE A 368 -1.31 9.48 -3.67
C PHE A 368 -1.28 8.27 -2.76
N SER A 369 -1.17 7.10 -3.40
CA SER A 369 -1.04 5.84 -2.69
C SER A 369 -0.05 4.98 -3.43
N LEU A 370 0.91 4.45 -2.70
CA LEU A 370 1.90 3.53 -3.20
C LEU A 370 1.76 2.27 -2.36
N ALA A 371 1.60 1.12 -3.02
CA ALA A 371 1.44 -0.12 -2.30
C ALA A 371 2.75 -0.52 -1.61
N PRO A 372 2.70 -1.16 -0.43
CA PRO A 372 3.87 -1.81 0.13
C PRO A 372 4.34 -2.91 -0.83
N CYS A 373 5.65 -3.01 -1.04
CA CYS A 373 6.27 -4.11 -1.76
C CYS A 373 7.09 -4.97 -0.78
N SER A 374 7.23 -6.27 -1.07
CA SER A 374 8.14 -7.10 -0.29
C SER A 374 9.57 -6.53 -0.34
N ALA A 375 10.36 -6.72 0.72
CA ALA A 375 11.75 -6.25 0.79
C ALA A 375 12.64 -6.79 -0.36
N ILE A 376 12.23 -7.90 -0.98
CA ILE A 376 12.95 -8.57 -2.07
C ILE A 376 12.50 -8.01 -3.45
N SER A 377 11.38 -7.30 -3.51
CA SER A 377 10.86 -6.75 -4.76
C SER A 377 11.75 -5.64 -5.30
N ARG A 378 11.99 -5.66 -6.62
CA ARG A 378 12.74 -4.62 -7.33
C ARG A 378 11.87 -3.46 -7.82
N SER A 379 10.57 -3.50 -7.54
CA SER A 379 9.72 -2.34 -7.78
C SER A 379 8.57 -2.27 -6.80
N THR A 380 8.02 -1.08 -6.65
CA THR A 380 6.68 -0.89 -6.12
C THR A 380 5.77 -0.22 -7.14
N LEU A 381 4.47 -0.48 -7.02
CA LEU A 381 3.42 0.14 -7.81
C LEU A 381 2.52 0.98 -6.91
N GLY A 382 1.95 2.03 -7.48
CA GLY A 382 0.92 2.82 -6.85
C GLY A 382 0.13 3.64 -7.84
N ILE A 383 -0.68 4.53 -7.30
CA ILE A 383 -1.60 5.39 -8.03
C ILE A 383 -1.46 6.82 -7.49
N LEU A 384 -1.27 7.74 -8.41
CA LEU A 384 -1.30 9.18 -8.19
C LEU A 384 -2.51 9.76 -8.94
N GLY A 385 -3.51 10.24 -8.20
CA GLY A 385 -4.63 11.00 -8.74
C GLY A 385 -4.27 12.48 -8.83
N VAL A 386 -4.39 13.05 -10.03
CA VAL A 386 -4.07 14.46 -10.29
C VAL A 386 -5.26 15.15 -10.94
N GLN A 387 -5.61 16.33 -10.42
CA GLN A 387 -6.59 17.22 -11.00
C GLN A 387 -5.88 18.31 -11.78
N VAL A 388 -6.03 18.29 -13.10
CA VAL A 388 -5.50 19.36 -13.94
C VAL A 388 -6.54 20.46 -14.12
N PRO A 389 -6.16 21.73 -13.91
CA PRO A 389 -7.03 22.83 -14.26
C PRO A 389 -7.36 22.80 -15.75
N PRO A 390 -8.59 23.17 -16.15
CA PRO A 390 -8.96 23.24 -17.55
C PRO A 390 -7.97 24.14 -18.29
N PRO A 391 -7.57 23.80 -19.54
CA PRO A 391 -6.61 24.61 -20.26
C PRO A 391 -7.18 26.01 -20.47
N THR A 392 -6.58 27.00 -19.83
CA THR A 392 -6.62 28.39 -20.27
C THR A 392 -5.71 28.49 -21.49
N HIS A 393 -6.15 29.23 -22.51
CA HIS A 393 -5.44 29.29 -23.78
C HIS A 393 -4.04 29.90 -23.57
N THR A 394 -2.98 29.10 -23.70
CA THR A 394 -1.61 29.64 -23.82
C THR A 394 -1.41 30.25 -25.22
N PRO A 395 -0.74 31.41 -25.36
CA PRO A 395 -0.43 32.04 -26.65
C PRO A 395 0.44 31.17 -27.59
N SER A 396 1.11 30.13 -27.08
CA SER A 396 2.12 29.35 -27.81
C SER A 396 1.60 28.03 -28.44
N GLY A 397 0.30 27.73 -28.36
CA GLY A 397 -0.33 26.69 -29.18
C GLY A 397 0.10 25.23 -28.93
N ARG A 398 0.90 24.93 -27.90
CA ARG A 398 1.23 23.54 -27.54
C ARG A 398 0.08 22.90 -26.76
N ARG A 399 -0.69 22.04 -27.43
CA ARG A 399 -1.72 21.21 -26.81
C ARG A 399 -1.09 20.09 -25.99
N ILE A 400 -1.14 20.22 -24.66
CA ILE A 400 -1.06 19.08 -23.76
C ILE A 400 -2.51 18.75 -23.38
N ALA A 401 -2.89 17.47 -23.52
CA ALA A 401 -4.22 16.88 -23.34
C ALA A 401 -5.27 17.11 -24.45
N ARG A 402 -5.83 16.00 -24.94
CA ARG A 402 -7.01 15.97 -25.81
C ARG A 402 -8.21 16.53 -25.03
N ARG A 403 -8.72 17.69 -25.46
CA ARG A 403 -10.10 18.20 -25.30
C ARG A 403 -10.97 17.46 -24.27
N THR A 404 -10.75 17.69 -22.99
CA THR A 404 -11.81 17.52 -21.97
C THR A 404 -12.12 18.91 -21.42
N ARG A 405 -13.37 19.34 -21.60
CA ARG A 405 -13.86 20.64 -21.12
C ARG A 405 -14.20 20.48 -19.63
N GLY A 406 -13.23 20.69 -18.74
CA GLY A 406 -13.46 20.73 -17.29
C GLY A 406 -12.23 20.34 -16.47
N PHE A 407 -12.28 20.64 -15.17
CA PHE A 407 -11.37 20.08 -14.16
C PHE A 407 -11.62 18.57 -14.05
N GLU A 408 -11.10 17.79 -15.00
CA GLU A 408 -11.24 16.35 -14.96
C GLU A 408 -10.00 15.73 -14.30
N PRO A 409 -10.19 14.91 -13.25
CA PRO A 409 -9.09 14.18 -12.69
C PRO A 409 -8.62 13.11 -13.68
N TYR A 410 -7.31 12.89 -13.74
CA TYR A 410 -6.73 11.70 -14.33
C TYR A 410 -5.86 10.98 -13.30
N TYR A 411 -5.62 9.71 -13.57
CA TYR A 411 -4.91 8.82 -12.68
C TYR A 411 -3.64 8.33 -13.37
N LEU A 412 -2.53 8.43 -12.65
CA LEU A 412 -1.23 7.94 -13.07
C LEU A 412 -0.91 6.70 -12.25
N GLY A 413 -0.61 5.60 -12.94
CA GLY A 413 0.17 4.51 -12.37
C GLY A 413 1.56 5.01 -12.07
N VAL A 414 1.96 4.91 -10.81
CA VAL A 414 3.30 5.22 -10.35
C VAL A 414 4.04 3.91 -10.19
N LYS A 415 5.12 3.71 -10.96
CA LYS A 415 6.06 2.62 -10.72
C LYS A 415 7.34 3.23 -10.19
N VAL A 416 7.81 2.74 -9.05
CA VAL A 416 9.16 3.03 -8.57
C VAL A 416 10.00 1.77 -8.82
N ALA A 417 11.00 1.88 -9.68
CA ALA A 417 11.95 0.81 -9.94
C ALA A 417 13.18 1.00 -9.06
N PHE A 418 13.54 -0.03 -8.31
CA PHE A 418 14.74 -0.07 -7.49
C PHE A 418 15.84 -0.72 -8.31
N GLY A 419 16.88 0.05 -8.65
CA GLY A 419 18.02 -0.50 -9.36
C GLY A 419 18.76 -1.56 -8.54
N ARG A 420 19.48 -2.45 -9.22
CA ARG A 420 20.39 -3.39 -8.55
C ARG A 420 21.43 -2.64 -7.74
N GLU A 421 21.75 -3.18 -6.54
CA GLU A 421 22.80 -2.65 -5.68
C GLU A 421 24.09 -2.38 -6.50
N GLY A 422 24.49 -1.11 -6.56
CA GLY A 422 25.72 -0.66 -7.20
C GLY A 422 25.71 -0.50 -8.74
N TYR A 423 24.64 -0.85 -9.46
CA TYR A 423 24.68 -0.85 -10.94
C TYR A 423 23.59 -0.03 -11.63
N GLU A 424 22.41 0.11 -11.02
CA GLU A 424 21.29 0.81 -11.65
C GLU A 424 20.77 1.90 -10.71
N LYS A 425 20.50 3.08 -11.26
CA LYS A 425 19.89 4.18 -10.53
C LYS A 425 18.40 3.86 -10.31
N PRO A 426 17.87 3.95 -9.08
CA PRO A 426 16.43 3.93 -8.86
C PRO A 426 15.73 5.02 -9.67
N SER A 427 14.52 4.76 -10.13
CA SER A 427 13.76 5.66 -10.99
C SER A 427 12.27 5.58 -10.72
N ILE A 428 11.55 6.66 -11.03
CA ILE A 428 10.09 6.66 -11.05
C ILE A 428 9.63 6.66 -12.51
N SER A 429 8.61 5.89 -12.84
CA SER A 429 7.94 6.01 -14.13
C SER A 429 6.45 6.21 -13.90
N LEU A 430 5.90 7.21 -14.57
CA LEU A 430 4.48 7.56 -14.52
C LEU A 430 3.83 7.12 -15.82
N THR A 431 2.75 6.34 -15.70
CA THR A 431 1.96 5.89 -16.86
C THR A 431 0.52 6.28 -16.62
N GLN A 432 -0.13 6.94 -17.59
CA GLN A 432 -1.56 7.21 -17.46
C GLN A 432 -2.34 5.89 -17.44
N ILE A 433 -3.27 5.77 -16.49
CA ILE A 433 -4.16 4.62 -16.38
C ILE A 433 -5.60 5.10 -16.56
N ASP A 434 -6.27 4.47 -17.52
CA ASP A 434 -7.70 4.61 -17.67
C ASP A 434 -8.38 3.70 -16.64
N LEU A 435 -8.83 4.28 -15.52
CA LEU A 435 -9.60 3.59 -14.49
C LEU A 435 -11.08 3.41 -14.88
N LEU A 436 -11.54 4.14 -15.90
CA LEU A 436 -12.89 4.04 -16.42
C LEU A 436 -12.85 3.38 -17.81
N ASP A 437 -13.78 2.48 -18.08
CA ASP A 437 -13.99 2.00 -19.43
C ASP A 437 -14.65 3.06 -20.33
N ALA A 438 -14.63 2.83 -21.65
CA ALA A 438 -15.17 3.75 -22.63
C ALA A 438 -16.68 4.04 -22.42
N GLU A 439 -17.43 3.11 -21.83
CA GLU A 439 -18.86 3.27 -21.55
C GLU A 439 -19.09 4.21 -20.36
N ALA A 440 -18.29 4.10 -19.29
CA ALA A 440 -18.34 5.00 -18.14
C ALA A 440 -18.16 6.46 -18.57
N TYR A 441 -17.18 6.73 -19.45
CA TYR A 441 -16.98 8.08 -20.00
C TYR A 441 -18.19 8.60 -20.77
N GLN A 442 -18.86 7.75 -21.57
CA GLN A 442 -20.06 8.15 -22.31
C GLN A 442 -21.23 8.48 -21.39
N THR A 443 -21.34 7.79 -20.25
CA THR A 443 -22.36 8.05 -19.23
C THR A 443 -22.05 9.24 -18.31
N GLY A 444 -20.91 9.92 -18.50
CA GLY A 444 -20.51 11.06 -17.67
C GLY A 444 -20.09 10.66 -16.24
N LYS A 445 -19.73 9.39 -16.03
CA LYS A 445 -19.21 8.92 -14.75
C LYS A 445 -17.81 9.44 -14.52
N ARG A 446 -17.48 9.66 -13.24
CA ARG A 446 -16.15 10.09 -12.79
C ARG A 446 -15.74 9.27 -11.58
N VAL A 447 -14.46 8.97 -11.47
CA VAL A 447 -13.89 8.38 -10.24
C VAL A 447 -13.80 9.48 -9.19
N GLU A 448 -14.51 9.31 -8.08
CA GLU A 448 -14.54 10.22 -6.93
C GLU A 448 -13.36 9.95 -5.98
N SER A 449 -13.11 8.67 -5.66
CA SER A 449 -12.00 8.27 -4.79
C SER A 449 -11.52 6.85 -5.10
N ILE A 450 -10.29 6.56 -4.69
CA ILE A 450 -9.72 5.21 -4.64
C ILE A 450 -9.64 4.81 -3.17
N ASN A 451 -10.40 3.79 -2.77
CA ASN A 451 -10.45 3.36 -1.37
C ASN A 451 -9.43 2.27 -1.06
N TYR A 452 -9.15 1.42 -2.04
CA TYR A 452 -8.26 0.27 -1.86
C TYR A 452 -7.54 -0.04 -3.17
N PHE A 453 -6.26 -0.38 -3.03
CA PHE A 453 -5.42 -0.83 -4.12
C PHE A 453 -4.61 -2.04 -3.65
N ASP A 454 -4.77 -3.16 -4.37
CA ASP A 454 -3.99 -4.37 -4.16
C ASP A 454 -3.17 -4.67 -5.42
N PRO A 455 -1.85 -4.41 -5.40
CA PRO A 455 -1.00 -4.69 -6.55
C PRO A 455 -0.82 -6.19 -6.78
N TYR A 456 -0.99 -7.04 -5.77
CA TYR A 456 -0.74 -8.48 -5.85
C TYR A 456 -1.97 -9.22 -6.38
N ALA A 457 -3.15 -8.78 -5.97
CA ALA A 457 -4.41 -9.24 -6.56
C ALA A 457 -4.65 -8.59 -7.93
N GLY A 458 -4.03 -7.44 -8.22
CA GLY A 458 -4.33 -6.62 -9.38
C GLY A 458 -5.74 -6.07 -9.30
N GLN A 459 -6.14 -5.62 -8.10
CA GLN A 459 -7.50 -5.18 -7.82
C GLN A 459 -7.50 -3.74 -7.30
N ILE A 460 -8.46 -2.95 -7.76
CA ILE A 460 -8.70 -1.58 -7.29
C ILE A 460 -10.16 -1.50 -6.85
N ILE A 461 -10.42 -0.97 -5.66
CA ILE A 461 -11.74 -0.51 -5.26
C ILE A 461 -11.77 0.99 -5.44
N LEU A 462 -12.66 1.45 -6.31
CA LEU A 462 -12.90 2.86 -6.54
C LEU A 462 -14.37 3.21 -6.34
N HIS A 463 -14.62 4.46 -5.98
CA HIS A 463 -15.96 5.03 -5.93
C HIS A 463 -16.19 5.83 -7.20
N GLU A 464 -17.19 5.44 -7.99
CA GLU A 464 -17.66 6.19 -9.16
C GLU A 464 -18.85 7.05 -8.75
N ARG A 465 -18.85 8.33 -9.14
CA ARG A 465 -20.05 9.16 -9.09
C ARG A 465 -20.54 9.42 -10.52
N ASN A 466 -21.83 9.21 -10.74
CA ASN A 466 -22.48 9.64 -11.96
C ASN A 466 -22.82 11.14 -11.83
N ALA A 467 -22.72 11.91 -12.91
CA ALA A 467 -23.01 13.34 -12.90
C ALA A 467 -24.42 13.70 -12.37
N GLN A 468 -25.37 12.77 -12.47
CA GLN A 468 -26.76 12.95 -12.06
C GLN A 468 -27.09 12.30 -10.69
N ASP A 469 -26.24 11.41 -10.17
CA ASP A 469 -26.53 10.66 -8.95
C ASP A 469 -25.87 11.31 -7.73
N THR A 470 -26.61 11.35 -6.63
CA THR A 470 -26.08 11.77 -5.32
C THR A 470 -25.25 10.66 -4.66
N LEU A 471 -25.48 9.41 -5.05
CA LEU A 471 -24.81 8.25 -4.48
C LEU A 471 -23.61 7.82 -5.33
N ALA A 472 -22.51 7.52 -4.65
CA ALA A 472 -21.34 6.91 -5.28
C ALA A 472 -21.55 5.38 -5.40
N ASN A 473 -21.19 4.83 -6.55
CA ASN A 473 -21.15 3.40 -6.80
C ASN A 473 -19.76 2.86 -6.45
N CYS A 474 -19.70 1.71 -5.78
CA CYS A 474 -18.45 1.00 -5.59
C CYS A 474 -18.14 0.13 -6.81
N VAL A 475 -16.97 0.29 -7.42
CA VAL A 475 -16.53 -0.52 -8.54
C VAL A 475 -15.23 -1.23 -8.20
N ILE A 476 -15.20 -2.54 -8.47
CA ILE A 476 -14.00 -3.37 -8.34
C ILE A 476 -13.43 -3.56 -9.74
N LEU A 477 -12.28 -2.97 -9.99
CA LEU A 477 -11.51 -3.26 -11.19
C LEU A 477 -10.63 -4.46 -10.93
N ASP A 478 -10.78 -5.52 -11.74
CA ASP A 478 -9.93 -6.71 -11.69
C ASP A 478 -9.07 -6.78 -12.96
N TYR A 479 -7.76 -6.61 -12.78
CA TYR A 479 -6.77 -6.66 -13.85
C TYR A 479 -6.30 -8.09 -14.13
N VAL A 480 -6.73 -9.11 -13.41
CA VAL A 480 -6.20 -10.48 -13.56
C VAL A 480 -7.22 -11.46 -14.10
N SER A 481 -8.51 -11.26 -13.80
CA SER A 481 -9.56 -12.19 -14.20
C SER A 481 -9.61 -12.36 -15.74
N PRO A 482 -9.45 -13.59 -16.27
CA PRO A 482 -9.25 -13.89 -17.70
C PRO A 482 -10.49 -13.71 -18.56
#